data_AF-A0AAV8X4H6-F1
#
_entry.id   AF-A0AAV8X4H6-F1
#
_cell.length_a   1.000
_cell.length_b   1.000
_cell.length_c   1.000
_cell.angle_alpha   90.00
_cell.angle_beta   90.00
_cell.angle_gamma   90.00
#
_symmetry.space_group_name_H-M   'P 1'
#
loop_
_entity.id
_entity.type
_entity.pdbx_description
1 polymer ?
#
loop_
_entity_poly.entity_id
_entity_poly.type
_entity_poly.pdbx_seq_one_letter_code
_entity_poly.pdbx_strand_id
1 'polypeptide(L)' 'MSKDFMRAMRISNPSMRAIADAMERDEVLRWSNSLQRARVTRWGGMISTPDDILQVQVF' A
#
# COMPACT_ATOMS: atom_id res chain seq x y z
N MET A 1 5.16 -4.37 -15.10
CA MET A 1 4.87 -5.82 -15.00
C MET A 1 3.40 -5.96 -14.61
N SER A 2 2.58 -6.74 -15.34
CA SER A 2 1.14 -6.80 -15.05
C SER A 2 0.85 -7.49 -13.72
N LYS A 3 -0.13 -6.98 -12.96
CA LYS A 3 -0.61 -7.56 -11.69
C LYS A 3 -1.14 -8.99 -11.87
N ASP A 4 -1.77 -9.27 -13.00
CA ASP A 4 -2.25 -10.61 -13.35
C ASP A 4 -1.11 -11.58 -13.67
N PHE A 5 -0.03 -11.06 -14.28
CA PHE A 5 1.18 -11.84 -14.56
C PHE A 5 1.89 -12.24 -13.25
N MET A 6 1.99 -11.31 -12.29
CA MET A 6 2.53 -11.60 -10.95
C MET A 6 1.67 -12.63 -10.19
N ARG A 7 0.34 -12.55 -10.32
CA ARG A 7 -0.57 -13.52 -9.73
C ARG A 7 -0.39 -14.92 -10.31
N ALA A 8 -0.30 -15.05 -11.63
CA ALA A 8 -0.08 -16.33 -12.31
C ALA A 8 1.25 -16.97 -11.92
N MET A 9 2.32 -16.17 -11.81
CA MET A 9 3.63 -16.60 -11.32
C MET A 9 3.59 -17.08 -9.87
N ARG A 10 2.90 -16.36 -8.98
CA ARG A 10 2.82 -16.71 -7.55
C ARG A 10 2.19 -18.08 -7.30
N ILE A 11 1.29 -18.53 -8.19
CA ILE A 11 0.60 -19.81 -8.09
C ILE A 11 1.48 -20.98 -8.57
N SER A 12 2.40 -20.74 -9.50
CA SER A 12 3.13 -21.81 -10.19
C SER A 12 4.36 -22.36 -9.45
N ASN A 13 4.91 -21.66 -8.45
CA ASN A 13 6.09 -22.13 -7.70
C ASN A 13 6.20 -21.48 -6.29
N PRO A 14 6.42 -22.25 -5.21
CA PRO A 14 6.64 -21.71 -3.86
C PRO A 14 7.76 -20.67 -3.74
N SER A 15 8.86 -20.84 -4.48
CA SER A 15 9.97 -19.88 -4.53
C SER A 15 9.56 -18.58 -5.23
N MET A 16 8.69 -18.67 -6.24
CA MET A 16 8.14 -17.48 -6.92
C MET A 16 7.14 -16.74 -6.05
N ARG A 17 6.45 -17.43 -5.12
CA ARG A 17 5.63 -16.77 -4.10
C ARG A 17 6.47 -15.94 -3.13
N ALA A 18 7.60 -16.47 -2.66
CA ALA A 18 8.51 -15.71 -1.80
C ALA A 18 9.07 -14.46 -2.51
N ILE A 19 9.39 -14.58 -3.81
CA ILE A 19 9.86 -13.45 -4.63
C ILE A 19 8.74 -12.42 -4.82
N ALA A 20 7.52 -12.84 -5.13
CA ALA A 20 6.38 -11.93 -5.28
C ALA A 20 6.09 -11.16 -3.98
N ASP A 21 6.18 -11.84 -2.82
CA ASP A 21 6.00 -11.21 -1.51
C ASP A 21 7.11 -10.18 -1.20
N ALA A 22 8.36 -10.48 -1.57
CA ALA A 22 9.47 -9.55 -1.44
C ALA A 22 9.28 -8.31 -2.33
N MET A 23 8.87 -8.52 -3.58
CA MET A 23 8.60 -7.42 -4.53
C MET A 23 7.46 -6.51 -4.06
N GLU A 24 6.37 -7.09 -3.52
CA GLU A 24 5.24 -6.34 -2.97
C GLU A 24 5.68 -5.45 -1.79
N ARG A 25 6.52 -5.99 -0.89
CA ARG A 25 7.08 -5.22 0.23
C ARG A 25 8.00 -4.09 -0.24
N ASP A 26 8.87 -4.37 -1.21
CA ASP A 26 9.77 -3.37 -1.77
C ASP A 26 9.01 -2.23 -2.45
N GLU A 27 7.89 -2.53 -3.11
CA GLU A 27 7.01 -1.52 -3.70
C GLU A 27 6.39 -0.61 -2.63
N VAL A 28 5.89 -1.19 -1.52
CA VAL A 28 5.34 -0.42 -0.39
C VAL A 28 6.42 0.47 0.24
N LEU A 29 7.63 -0.07 0.45
CA LEU A 29 8.75 0.70 1.01
C LEU A 29 9.12 1.87 0.10
N ARG A 30 9.29 1.60 -1.20
CA ARG A 30 9.60 2.63 -2.19
C ARG A 30 8.52 3.71 -2.24
N TRP A 31 7.24 3.33 -2.25
CA TRP A 31 6.12 4.27 -2.21
C TRP A 31 6.14 5.11 -0.93
N SER A 32 6.26 4.48 0.25
CA SER A 32 6.30 5.20 1.52
C SER A 32 7.45 6.20 1.61
N ASN A 33 8.61 5.86 1.04
CA ASN A 33 9.80 6.74 1.01
C ASN A 33 9.66 7.91 0.03
N SER A 34 8.71 7.83 -0.91
CA SER A 34 8.41 8.93 -1.84
C SER A 34 7.46 9.98 -1.24
N LEU A 35 6.78 9.67 -0.14
CA LEU A 35 5.82 10.57 0.50
C LEU A 35 6.53 11.67 1.32
N GLN A 36 5.97 12.87 1.31
CA GLN A 36 6.44 13.95 2.18
C GLN A 36 6.12 13.65 3.65
N ARG A 37 7.09 13.90 4.54
CA ARG A 37 6.89 13.74 5.99
C ARG A 37 5.97 14.85 6.52
N ALA A 38 4.81 14.47 7.05
CA ALA A 38 3.88 15.39 7.69
C ALA A 38 4.21 15.62 9.17
N ARG A 39 3.79 16.77 9.71
CA ARG A 39 3.80 17.08 11.14
C ARG A 39 2.36 17.36 11.61
N VAL A 40 1.87 16.56 12.56
CA VAL A 40 0.56 16.78 13.19
C VAL A 40 0.73 17.72 14.38
N THR A 41 0.03 18.84 14.37
CA THR A 41 0.07 19.85 15.45
C THR A 41 -1.15 19.83 16.36
N ARG A 42 -2.24 19.15 15.94
CA ARG A 42 -3.50 19.06 16.70
C ARG A 42 -4.08 17.64 16.62
N TRP A 43 -3.72 16.78 17.57
CA TRP A 43 -4.20 15.40 17.63
C TRP A 43 -5.70 15.27 17.90
N GLY A 44 -6.28 16.21 18.67
CA GLY A 44 -7.72 16.22 18.99
C GLY A 44 -8.64 16.54 17.79
N GLY A 45 -8.08 16.95 16.64
CA GLY A 45 -8.85 17.19 15.41
C GLY A 45 -9.00 15.95 14.52
N MET A 46 -8.60 14.77 15.01
CA MET A 46 -8.74 13.52 14.27
C MET A 46 -10.21 13.19 14.02
N ILE A 47 -10.57 12.96 12.76
CA ILE A 47 -11.88 12.43 12.38
C ILE A 47 -11.81 10.91 12.52
N SER A 48 -12.30 10.38 13.64
CA SER A 48 -12.30 8.93 13.92
C SER A 48 -13.41 8.16 13.19
N THR A 49 -14.37 8.88 12.61
CA THR A 49 -15.54 8.30 11.92
C THR A 49 -15.82 9.11 10.66
N PRO A 50 -14.99 8.95 9.61
CA PRO A 50 -15.18 9.67 8.35
C PRO A 50 -16.38 9.12 7.58
N ASP A 51 -17.20 10.01 7.02
CA ASP A 51 -18.29 9.62 6.12
C ASP A 51 -17.76 9.11 4.76
N ASP A 52 -18.64 8.51 3.96
CA ASP A 52 -18.29 7.89 2.69
C ASP A 52 -17.69 8.90 1.68
N ILE A 53 -18.19 10.14 1.68
CA ILE A 53 -17.71 11.18 0.78
C ILE A 53 -16.25 11.51 1.13
N LEU A 54 -15.95 11.66 2.41
CA LEU A 54 -14.60 11.94 2.89
C LEU A 54 -13.65 10.78 2.61
N GLN A 55 -14.11 9.52 2.74
CA GLN A 55 -13.28 8.35 2.43
C GLN A 55 -12.89 8.31 0.94
N VAL A 56 -13.83 8.54 0.03
CA VAL A 56 -13.59 8.53 -1.43
C VAL A 56 -12.65 9.67 -1.88
N GLN A 57 -12.59 10.77 -1.14
CA GLN A 57 -11.67 11.86 -1.46
C GLN A 57 -10.22 11.58 -1.04
N VAL A 58 -10.02 10.68 -0.08
CA VAL A 58 -8.71 10.40 0.53
C VAL A 58 -8.10 9.08 0.01
N PHE A 59 -8.93 8.10 -0.35
CA PHE A 59 -8.54 6.79 -0.87
C PHE A 59 -8.84 6.65 -2.35
#